data_AF-A0A3N5IAJ0-F1
#
_entry.id   AF-A0A3N5IAJ0-F1
#
_cell.length_a   1.000
_cell.length_b   1.000
_cell.length_c   1.000
_cell.angle_alpha   90.00
_cell.angle_beta   90.00
_cell.angle_gamma   90.00
#
_symmetry.space_group_name_H-M   'P 1'
#
loop_
_entity.id
_entity.type
_entity.pdbx_description
1 polymer ?
#
loop_
_entity_poly.entity_id
_entity_poly.type
_entity_poly.pdbx_seq_one_letter_code
_entity_poly.pdbx_strand_id
1 'polypeptide(L)' 'MKAQTQLLAARAGEITSEMEHCAEREGLSVELIRDEVAAGRMVIPANRVHAAGALEPMCIGIAAKCKINANIGNSAVTS' A
#
# COMPACT_ATOMS: atom_id res chain seq x y z
N MET A 1 3.83 16.95 13.65
CA MET A 1 2.92 15.80 13.41
C MET A 1 3.77 14.53 13.31
N LYS A 2 3.38 13.46 14.00
CA LYS A 2 4.05 12.15 13.87
C LYS A 2 3.79 11.60 12.45
N ALA A 3 4.82 11.12 11.77
CA ALA A 3 4.64 10.42 10.50
C ALA A 3 3.92 9.08 10.79
N GLN A 4 2.66 8.96 10.38
CA GLN A 4 1.85 7.75 10.49
C GLN A 4 2.03 7.01 9.17
N THR A 5 2.65 5.85 9.24
CA THR A 5 2.76 4.91 8.13
C THR A 5 1.72 3.83 8.33
N GLN A 6 1.40 3.12 7.25
CA GLN A 6 0.49 1.97 7.28
C GLN A 6 0.97 0.89 8.25
N LEU A 7 2.29 0.67 8.34
CA LEU A 7 2.89 -0.25 9.32
C LEU A 7 2.64 0.18 10.78
N LEU A 8 2.75 1.47 11.08
CA LEU A 8 2.52 1.97 12.45
C LEU A 8 1.04 1.89 12.83
N ALA A 9 0.14 2.24 11.91
CA ALA A 9 -1.30 2.10 12.10
C ALA A 9 -1.68 0.62 12.34
N ALA A 10 -1.21 -0.28 11.47
CA ALA A 10 -1.48 -1.71 11.61
C ALA A 10 -1.01 -2.29 12.94
N ARG A 11 0.20 -1.92 13.39
CA ARG A 11 0.74 -2.35 14.69
C ARG A 11 0.02 -1.74 15.90
N ALA A 12 -0.67 -0.62 15.71
CA ALA A 12 -1.56 -0.04 16.71
C ALA A 12 -2.95 -0.71 16.70
N GLY A 13 -3.20 -1.67 15.80
CA GLY A 13 -4.49 -2.33 15.63
C GLY A 13 -5.49 -1.50 14.82
N GLU A 14 -5.06 -0.37 14.25
CA GLU A 14 -5.90 0.52 13.46
C GLU A 14 -6.13 -0.07 12.06
N ILE A 15 -7.38 -0.02 11.60
CA ILE A 15 -7.74 -0.26 10.20
C ILE A 15 -7.84 1.11 9.54
N THR A 16 -7.10 1.32 8.45
CA THR A 16 -7.15 2.56 7.68
C THR A 16 -8.04 2.40 6.44
N SER A 17 -8.46 3.51 5.85
CA SER A 17 -9.22 3.50 4.59
C SER A 17 -8.44 2.87 3.44
N GLU A 18 -7.10 2.97 3.43
CA GLU A 18 -6.28 2.27 2.43
C GLU A 18 -6.28 0.75 2.61
N MET A 19 -6.35 0.25 3.85
CA MET A 19 -6.48 -1.18 4.12
C MET A 19 -7.84 -1.70 3.66
N GLU A 20 -8.93 -0.95 3.94
CA GLU A 20 -10.28 -1.29 3.47
C GLU A 20 -10.34 -1.35 1.94
N HIS A 21 -9.77 -0.35 1.26
CA HIS A 21 -9.74 -0.30 -0.20
C HIS A 21 -8.95 -1.47 -0.80
N CYS A 22 -7.81 -1.83 -0.20
CA CYS A 22 -7.03 -3.00 -0.63
C CYS A 22 -7.79 -4.30 -0.41
N ALA A 23 -8.50 -4.43 0.72
CA ALA A 23 -9.29 -5.61 1.05
C ALA A 23 -10.41 -5.84 0.01
N GLU A 24 -11.15 -4.78 -0.33
CA GLU A 24 -12.18 -4.82 -1.37
C GLU A 24 -11.59 -5.23 -2.73
N ARG A 25 -10.49 -4.60 -3.14
CA ARG A 25 -9.84 -4.84 -4.44
C ARG A 25 -9.29 -6.26 -4.59
N GLU A 26 -8.74 -6.82 -3.52
CA GLU A 26 -8.18 -8.17 -3.52
C GLU A 26 -9.22 -9.26 -3.27
N GLY A 27 -10.39 -8.92 -2.71
CA GLY A 27 -11.38 -9.90 -2.23
C GLY A 27 -10.91 -10.62 -0.96
N LEU A 28 -10.24 -9.89 -0.07
CA LEU A 28 -9.69 -10.38 1.20
C LEU A 28 -10.38 -9.68 2.38
N SER A 29 -10.25 -10.23 3.59
CA SER A 29 -10.71 -9.51 4.79
C SER A 29 -9.75 -8.38 5.14
N VAL A 30 -10.28 -7.29 5.69
CA VAL A 30 -9.47 -6.13 6.10
C VAL A 30 -8.58 -6.46 7.29
N GLU A 31 -9.00 -7.38 8.15
CA GLU A 31 -8.19 -7.89 9.26
C GLU A 31 -6.96 -8.63 8.74
N LEU A 32 -7.08 -9.42 7.67
CA LEU A 32 -5.94 -10.08 7.05
C LEU A 32 -4.95 -9.07 6.48
N ILE A 33 -5.44 -8.03 5.79
CA ILE A 33 -4.59 -6.95 5.28
C ILE A 33 -3.84 -6.28 6.44
N ARG A 34 -4.55 -5.87 7.50
CA ARG A 34 -3.95 -5.26 8.69
C ARG A 34 -2.90 -6.17 9.32
N ASP A 35 -3.20 -7.45 9.52
CA ASP A 35 -2.31 -8.39 10.21
C ASP A 35 -1.05 -8.68 9.38
N GLU A 36 -1.17 -8.83 8.06
CA GLU A 36 -0.01 -8.97 7.16
C GLU A 36 0.84 -7.70 7.13
N VAL A 37 0.22 -6.51 7.15
CA VAL A 37 0.94 -5.24 7.24
C VAL A 37 1.64 -5.10 8.59
N ALA A 38 0.96 -5.39 9.70
CA ALA A 38 1.54 -5.34 11.05
C ALA A 38 2.74 -6.29 11.21
N ALA A 39 2.63 -7.48 10.62
CA ALA A 39 3.69 -8.48 10.56
C ALA A 39 4.85 -8.12 9.61
N GLY A 40 4.70 -7.07 8.79
CA GLY A 40 5.72 -6.65 7.82
C GLY A 40 5.85 -7.57 6.59
N ARG A 41 4.85 -8.42 6.33
CA ARG A 41 4.80 -9.32 5.15
C ARG A 41 4.01 -8.73 3.99
N MET A 42 3.27 -7.65 4.25
CA MET A 42 2.56 -6.86 3.25
C MET A 42 2.89 -5.38 3.43
N VAL A 43 2.96 -4.64 2.33
CA VAL A 43 3.11 -3.18 2.33
C VAL A 43 2.00 -2.53 1.51
N ILE A 44 1.61 -1.32 1.92
CA ILE A 44 0.69 -0.45 1.17
C ILE A 44 1.45 0.86 0.88
N PRO A 45 1.99 1.04 -0.34
CA PRO A 45 2.73 2.24 -0.74
C PRO A 45 1.80 3.46 -0.89
N ALA A 46 1.43 4.07 0.24
CA ALA A 46 0.52 5.22 0.29
C ALA A 46 1.22 6.45 0.90
N ASN A 47 2.09 7.10 0.11
CA ASN A 47 2.58 8.42 0.50
C ASN A 47 1.39 9.38 0.60
N ARG A 48 1.22 10.03 1.75
CA ARG A 48 0.10 10.95 2.05
C ARG A 48 -0.14 12.02 0.98
N VAL A 49 0.93 12.56 0.38
CA VAL A 49 0.81 13.59 -0.68
C VAL A 49 0.19 12.99 -1.94
N HIS A 50 0.56 11.76 -2.29
CA HIS A 50 0.03 11.07 -3.46
C HIS A 50 -1.38 10.52 -3.19
N ALA A 51 -1.62 10.01 -1.97
CA ALA A 51 -2.92 9.51 -1.50
C ALA A 51 -4.01 10.59 -1.49
N ALA A 52 -3.66 11.85 -1.23
CA ALA A 52 -4.61 12.97 -1.30
C ALA A 52 -5.02 13.34 -2.74
N GLY A 53 -4.35 12.78 -3.76
CA GLY A 53 -4.61 13.05 -5.17
C GLY A 53 -5.25 11.86 -5.88
N ALA A 54 -4.54 11.30 -6.86
CA ALA A 54 -5.05 10.28 -7.78
C ALA A 54 -4.58 8.85 -7.46
N LEU A 55 -3.92 8.63 -6.32
CA LEU A 55 -3.51 7.28 -5.94
C LEU A 55 -4.72 6.43 -5.61
N GLU A 56 -4.90 5.34 -6.35
CA GLU A 56 -5.74 4.22 -5.93
C GLU A 56 -4.89 3.26 -5.08
N PRO A 57 -5.16 3.10 -3.77
CA PRO A 57 -4.38 2.21 -2.92
C PRO A 57 -4.29 0.78 -3.45
N MET A 58 -3.13 0.16 -3.24
CA MET A 58 -2.90 -1.26 -3.50
C MET A 58 -1.91 -1.83 -2.51
N CYS A 59 -2.07 -3.13 -2.19
CA CYS A 59 -1.17 -3.85 -1.31
C CYS A 59 -0.25 -4.79 -2.09
N ILE A 60 0.97 -4.97 -1.57
CA ILE A 60 1.98 -5.90 -2.10
C ILE A 60 2.35 -6.86 -0.97
N GLY A 61 2.10 -8.15 -1.16
CA GLY A 61 2.38 -9.19 -0.17
C GLY A 61 1.95 -10.57 -0.68
N ILE A 62 2.45 -11.64 -0.03
CA ILE A 62 2.22 -13.04 -0.47
C ILE A 62 0.74 -13.43 -0.43
N ALA A 63 -0.03 -12.90 0.52
CA ALA A 63 -1.46 -13.20 0.66
C ALA A 63 -2.34 -12.53 -0.42
N ALA A 64 -1.81 -11.55 -1.16
CA ALA A 64 -2.53 -10.84 -2.21
C ALA A 64 -2.18 -11.37 -3.61
N LYS A 65 -2.90 -10.94 -4.64
CA LYS A 65 -2.55 -11.28 -6.04
C LYS A 65 -1.15 -10.74 -6.35
N CYS A 66 -0.37 -11.49 -7.13
CA CYS A 66 0.93 -11.04 -7.61
C CYS A 66 0.82 -9.69 -8.34
N LYS A 67 1.73 -8.76 -8.03
CA LYS A 67 1.78 -7.42 -8.63
C LYS A 67 2.95 -7.33 -9.60
N ILE A 68 2.80 -6.52 -10.64
CA ILE A 68 3.85 -6.21 -11.62
C ILE A 68 4.19 -4.73 -11.54
N ASN A 69 5.44 -4.39 -11.86
CA ASN A 69 5.92 -3.02 -11.95
C ASN A 69 6.46 -2.76 -13.36
N ALA A 70 6.17 -1.58 -13.92
CA ALA A 70 6.69 -1.12 -15.20
C ALA A 70 7.57 0.11 -14.98
N ASN A 71 8.81 0.07 -15.46
CA ASN A 71 9.72 1.20 -15.40
C ASN A 71 9.51 2.11 -16.62
N ILE A 72 9.33 3.40 -16.39
CA ILE A 72 9.27 4.44 -17.43
C ILE A 72 10.28 5.54 -17.12
N GLY A 73 10.79 6.21 -18.14
CA GLY A 73 11.73 7.31 -18.00
C GLY A 73 12.35 7.69 -19.34
N ASN A 74 12.63 8.98 -19.51
CA ASN A 74 13.35 9.47 -20.69
C ASN A 74 14.86 9.53 -20.40
N SER A 75 15.68 9.10 -21.35
CA SER A 75 17.13 9.35 -21.32
C SER A 75 17.45 10.54 -22.22
N ALA A 76 18.06 11.58 -21.68
CA ALA A 76 18.55 12.68 -22.51
C ALA A 76 19.71 12.18 -23.38
N VAL A 77 19.44 11.89 -24.65
CA VAL A 77 20.44 11.62 -25.68
C VAL A 77 20.69 12.91 -26.46
N THR A 78 21.40 13.85 -25.84
CA THR A 78 22.03 14.97 -26.56
C THR A 78 23.46 14.55 -26.91
N SER A 79 23.75 14.46 -28.22
CA SER A 79 25.12 14.52 -28.76
C SER A 79 25.51 15.98 -28.99
#